data_AF-A0AAV5DTW7-F1
#
_entry.id   AF-A0AAV5DTW7-F1
#
_cell.length_a   1.000
_cell.length_b   1.000
_cell.length_c   1.000
_cell.angle_alpha   90.00
_cell.angle_beta   90.00
_cell.angle_gamma   90.00
#
_symmetry.space_group_name_H-M   'P 1'
#
loop_
_entity.id
_entity.type
_entity.pdbx_description
1 polymer ?
#
loop_
_entity_poly.entity_id
_entity_poly.type
_entity_poly.pdbx_seq_one_letter_code
_entity_poly.pdbx_strand_id
1 'polypeptide(L)'
;MFTVIPHVAFLHFYQVHKVPATDMEALKSPLMGLFEKRRARNFFIYVQDYNEADPKTHQGLDLTTVTTRELISKYGLSDDTVDFIGHALALHRDDRYLNEPALDTVKRMKVCIE
;
A
#
# COMPACT_ATOMS: atom_id res chain seq x y z
N MET A 1 13.85 -4.57 20.88
CA MET A 1 13.05 -5.77 20.61
C MET A 1 11.97 -5.36 19.63
N PHE A 2 12.22 -5.54 18.34
CA PHE A 2 11.28 -5.17 17.29
C PHE A 2 10.26 -6.30 17.13
N THR A 3 9.09 -6.13 17.72
CA THR A 3 7.94 -6.97 17.42
C THR A 3 7.39 -6.51 16.08
N VAL A 4 7.61 -7.33 15.04
CA VAL A 4 6.77 -7.30 13.84
C VAL A 4 5.38 -7.72 14.31
N ILE A 5 4.43 -6.80 14.37
CA ILE A 5 3.05 -7.10 14.81
C ILE A 5 2.27 -7.56 13.57
N PRO A 6 1.91 -8.84 13.45
CA PRO A 6 1.22 -9.36 12.26
C PRO A 6 -0.26 -8.92 12.15
N HIS A 7 -0.71 -8.01 13.02
CA HIS A 7 -2.11 -7.63 13.24
C HIS A 7 -2.26 -6.11 13.36
N VAL A 8 -1.88 -5.37 12.31
CA VAL A 8 -2.24 -3.94 12.25
C VAL A 8 -3.76 -3.84 12.06
N ALA A 9 -4.39 -3.06 12.94
CA ALA A 9 -5.83 -2.82 12.89
C ALA A 9 -6.11 -1.33 12.68
N PHE A 10 -7.08 -1.04 11.81
CA PHE A 10 -7.47 0.32 11.44
C PHE A 10 -8.85 0.63 12.01
N LEU A 11 -8.99 1.82 12.61
CA LEU A 11 -10.24 2.28 13.17
C LEU A 11 -11.05 2.97 12.07
N HIS A 12 -12.14 2.32 11.64
CA HIS A 12 -13.03 2.85 10.61
C HIS A 12 -14.47 2.83 11.12
N PHE A 13 -15.12 4.00 11.17
CA PHE A 13 -16.47 4.17 11.74
C PHE A 13 -16.65 3.52 13.13
N TYR A 14 -15.70 3.74 14.05
CA TYR A 14 -15.68 3.18 15.40
C TYR A 14 -15.56 1.64 15.48
N GLN A 15 -15.25 0.96 14.37
CA GLN A 15 -14.97 -0.47 14.33
C GLN A 15 -13.49 -0.74 14.03
N VAL A 16 -12.94 -1.73 14.72
CA VAL A 16 -11.57 -2.19 14.54
C VAL A 16 -11.54 -3.27 13.47
N HIS A 17 -10.88 -3.00 12.35
CA HIS A 17 -10.75 -3.94 11.23
C HIS A 17 -9.30 -4.30 10.98
N LYS A 18 -9.04 -5.56 10.57
CA LYS A 18 -7.71 -5.97 10.15
C LYS A 18 -7.33 -5.23 8.86
N VAL A 19 -6.14 -4.63 8.84
CA VAL A 19 -5.59 -4.02 7.63
C VAL A 19 -5.12 -5.12 6.67
N PRO A 20 -5.57 -5.11 5.40
CA PRO A 20 -5.14 -6.13 4.44
C PRO A 20 -3.68 -5.90 4.04
N ALA A 21 -2.82 -6.91 4.21
CA ALA A 21 -1.43 -6.84 3.77
C ALA A 21 -1.20 -7.56 2.43
N THR A 22 -2.05 -8.53 2.07
CA THR A 22 -1.88 -9.32 0.84
C THR A 22 -3.00 -9.08 -0.17
N ASP A 23 -2.78 -9.49 -1.42
CA ASP A 23 -3.76 -9.40 -2.50
C ASP A 23 -5.07 -10.15 -2.15
N MET A 24 -4.96 -11.32 -1.52
CA MET A 24 -6.10 -12.12 -1.06
C MET A 24 -6.81 -11.51 0.15
N GLU A 25 -6.09 -10.83 1.04
CA GLU A 25 -6.70 -10.08 2.15
C GLU A 25 -7.44 -8.83 1.65
N ALA A 26 -6.88 -8.14 0.66
CA ALA A 26 -7.53 -6.99 0.03
C ALA A 26 -8.90 -7.36 -0.55
N LEU A 27 -9.02 -8.54 -1.20
CA LEU A 27 -10.30 -9.04 -1.70
C LEU A 27 -11.34 -9.35 -0.62
N LYS A 28 -10.90 -9.69 0.60
CA LYS A 28 -11.79 -10.04 1.72
C LYS A 28 -12.09 -8.86 2.64
N SER A 29 -11.28 -7.81 2.62
CA SER A 29 -11.35 -6.69 3.56
C SER A 29 -12.70 -5.98 3.56
N PRO A 30 -13.35 -5.73 4.71
CA PRO A 30 -14.56 -4.92 4.78
C PRO A 30 -14.29 -3.41 4.64
N LEU A 31 -13.02 -2.98 4.63
CA LEU A 31 -12.62 -1.57 4.56
C LEU A 31 -12.83 -0.93 3.18
N MET A 32 -13.06 -1.73 2.14
CA MET A 32 -13.12 -1.28 0.75
C MET A 32 -14.39 -1.78 0.05
N GLY A 33 -14.94 -0.96 -0.85
CA GLY A 33 -16.00 -1.38 -1.77
C GLY A 33 -15.53 -2.40 -2.81
N LEU A 34 -16.44 -3.12 -3.45
CA LEU A 34 -16.13 -4.26 -4.34
C LEU A 34 -15.11 -3.93 -5.45
N PHE A 35 -15.23 -2.75 -6.08
CA PHE A 35 -14.31 -2.33 -7.15
C PHE A 35 -12.96 -1.86 -6.61
N GLU A 36 -12.96 -1.18 -5.47
CA GLU A 36 -11.76 -0.70 -4.80
C GLU A 36 -10.86 -1.87 -4.40
N LYS A 37 -11.44 -2.96 -3.87
CA LYS A 37 -10.71 -4.19 -3.55
C LYS A 37 -9.94 -4.77 -4.74
N ARG A 38 -10.51 -4.72 -5.94
CA ARG A 38 -9.85 -5.23 -7.15
C ARG A 38 -8.66 -4.35 -7.55
N ARG A 39 -8.80 -3.03 -7.40
CA ARG A 39 -7.71 -2.09 -7.65
C ARG A 39 -6.59 -2.22 -6.60
N ALA A 40 -6.96 -2.29 -5.32
CA ALA A 40 -6.03 -2.51 -4.22
C ALA A 40 -5.27 -3.83 -4.40
N ARG A 41 -5.96 -4.91 -4.79
CA ARG A 41 -5.31 -6.19 -5.13
C ARG A 41 -4.21 -6.02 -6.18
N ASN A 42 -4.51 -5.33 -7.29
CA ASN A 42 -3.53 -5.11 -8.36
C ASN A 42 -2.34 -4.26 -7.88
N PHE A 43 -2.58 -3.31 -6.98
CA PHE A 43 -1.52 -2.54 -6.35
C PHE A 43 -0.64 -3.39 -5.43
N PHE A 44 -1.22 -4.25 -4.59
CA PHE A 44 -0.46 -5.18 -3.74
C PHE A 44 0.39 -6.14 -4.57
N ILE A 45 -0.13 -6.67 -5.68
CA ILE A 45 0.65 -7.51 -6.61
C ILE A 45 1.84 -6.71 -7.16
N TYR A 46 1.63 -5.46 -7.58
CA TYR A 46 2.73 -4.60 -8.03
C TYR A 46 3.81 -4.41 -6.96
N VAL A 47 3.42 -4.12 -5.72
CA VAL A 47 4.37 -3.93 -4.61
C VAL A 47 5.16 -5.22 -4.34
N GLN A 48 4.50 -6.39 -4.35
CA GLN A 48 5.16 -7.69 -4.15
C GLN A 48 6.14 -8.01 -5.28
N ASP A 49 5.71 -7.84 -6.53
CA ASP A 49 6.50 -8.15 -7.72
C ASP A 49 7.60 -7.12 -8.01
N TYR A 50 7.52 -5.91 -7.43
CA TYR A 50 8.50 -4.85 -7.67
C TYR A 50 9.90 -5.26 -7.23
N ASN A 51 10.83 -5.23 -8.18
CA ASN A 51 12.24 -5.51 -7.97
C ASN A 51 13.08 -4.37 -8.55
N GLU A 52 13.80 -3.65 -7.70
CA GLU A 52 14.67 -2.52 -8.09
C GLU A 52 15.68 -2.91 -9.17
N ALA A 53 16.18 -4.15 -9.14
CA ALA A 53 17.18 -4.65 -10.09
C ALA A 53 16.58 -5.12 -11.43
N ASP A 54 15.25 -5.27 -11.53
CA ASP A 54 14.58 -5.70 -12.76
C ASP A 54 13.60 -4.65 -13.29
N PRO A 55 14.02 -3.83 -14.29
CA PRO A 55 13.18 -2.80 -14.91
C PRO A 55 11.86 -3.31 -15.48
N LYS A 56 11.74 -4.61 -15.81
CA LYS A 56 10.48 -5.18 -16.32
C LYS A 56 9.37 -5.15 -15.27
N THR A 57 9.75 -5.22 -14.00
CA THR A 57 8.80 -5.18 -12.87
C THR A 57 8.29 -3.76 -12.59
N HIS A 58 8.96 -2.73 -13.10
CA HIS A 58 8.64 -1.34 -12.77
C HIS A 58 7.39 -0.81 -13.49
N GLN A 59 6.89 -1.54 -14.50
CA GLN A 59 5.73 -1.16 -15.31
C GLN A 59 5.84 0.25 -15.91
N GLY A 60 7.05 0.60 -16.37
CA GLY A 60 7.36 1.90 -16.99
C GLY A 60 7.41 3.08 -16.01
N LEU A 61 7.45 2.84 -14.70
CA LEU A 61 7.63 3.87 -13.68
C LEU A 61 9.06 3.89 -13.18
N ASP A 62 9.55 5.08 -12.85
CA ASP A 62 10.76 5.23 -12.05
C ASP A 62 10.35 5.68 -10.64
N LEU A 63 10.39 4.76 -9.67
CA LEU A 63 9.95 5.05 -8.31
C LEU A 63 10.90 5.97 -7.54
N THR A 64 12.08 6.30 -8.09
CA THR A 64 12.98 7.30 -7.52
C THR A 64 12.55 8.73 -7.84
N THR A 65 11.65 8.90 -8.82
CA THR A 65 11.18 10.21 -9.29
C THR A 65 9.67 10.37 -9.17
N VAL A 66 8.89 9.33 -9.49
CA VAL A 66 7.44 9.32 -9.36
C VAL A 66 7.06 9.39 -7.88
N THR A 67 6.17 10.33 -7.56
CA THR A 67 5.68 10.51 -6.19
C THR A 67 4.75 9.37 -5.77
N THR A 68 4.65 9.13 -4.46
CA THR A 68 3.69 8.12 -3.94
C THR A 68 2.25 8.42 -4.41
N ARG A 69 1.85 9.69 -4.46
CA ARG A 69 0.53 10.11 -4.95
C ARG A 69 0.29 9.71 -6.40
N GLU A 70 1.26 9.93 -7.28
CA GLU A 70 1.16 9.56 -8.70
C GLU A 70 1.10 8.05 -8.88
N LEU A 71 1.93 7.30 -8.14
CA LEU A 71 1.90 5.84 -8.14
C LEU A 71 0.51 5.34 -7.74
N ILE A 72 -0.06 5.81 -6.62
CA ILE A 72 -1.36 5.33 -6.16
C ILE A 72 -2.48 5.75 -7.11
N SER A 73 -2.42 6.95 -7.67
CA SER A 73 -3.37 7.44 -8.67
C SER A 73 -3.41 6.56 -9.92
N LYS A 74 -2.27 6.00 -10.35
CA LYS A 74 -2.20 5.03 -11.46
C LYS A 74 -3.07 3.79 -11.22
N TYR A 75 -3.19 3.35 -9.97
CA TYR A 75 -4.05 2.22 -9.59
C TYR A 75 -5.49 2.63 -9.29
N GLY A 76 -5.78 3.93 -9.24
CA GLY A 76 -7.11 4.47 -8.99
C GLY A 76 -7.64 4.16 -7.59
N LEU A 77 -6.77 4.12 -6.58
CA LEU A 77 -7.19 3.93 -5.19
C LEU A 77 -7.78 5.23 -4.63
N SER A 78 -8.79 5.12 -3.77
CA SER A 78 -9.38 6.25 -3.05
C SER A 78 -8.48 6.74 -1.91
N ASP A 79 -8.67 7.99 -1.48
CA ASP A 79 -7.93 8.59 -0.37
C ASP A 79 -8.05 7.76 0.93
N ASP A 80 -9.23 7.20 1.23
CA ASP A 80 -9.42 6.30 2.39
C ASP A 80 -8.53 5.04 2.30
N THR A 81 -8.27 4.55 1.09
CA THR A 81 -7.42 3.38 0.85
C THR A 81 -5.94 3.76 0.99
N VAL A 82 -5.59 4.94 0.46
CA VAL A 82 -4.25 5.53 0.58
C VAL A 82 -3.87 5.72 2.05
N ASP A 83 -4.81 6.19 2.87
CA ASP A 83 -4.61 6.48 4.29
C ASP A 83 -4.14 5.24 5.06
N PHE A 84 -4.89 4.13 4.99
CA PHE A 84 -4.47 2.91 5.69
C PHE A 84 -3.21 2.29 5.06
N ILE A 85 -2.99 2.44 3.74
CA ILE A 85 -1.76 1.97 3.10
C ILE A 85 -0.54 2.75 3.59
N GLY A 86 -0.62 4.08 3.66
CA GLY A 86 0.48 4.92 4.11
C GLY A 86 0.76 4.76 5.60
N HIS A 87 -0.28 4.92 6.42
CA HIS A 87 -0.10 5.01 7.87
C HIS A 87 -0.07 3.66 8.55
N ALA A 88 -0.91 2.71 8.12
CA ALA A 88 -1.05 1.43 8.80
C ALA A 88 -0.10 0.36 8.21
N LEU A 89 0.11 0.35 6.89
CA LEU A 89 1.04 -0.60 6.25
C LEU A 89 2.45 -0.03 6.11
N ALA A 90 2.63 1.13 5.48
CA ALA A 90 3.95 1.71 5.28
C ALA A 90 4.51 2.44 6.52
N LEU A 91 3.69 2.58 7.58
CA LEU A 91 4.06 3.21 8.85
C LEU A 91 4.54 4.66 8.72
N HIS A 92 4.01 5.40 7.74
CA HIS A 92 4.24 6.85 7.61
C HIS A 92 3.51 7.61 8.72
N ARG A 93 4.15 8.65 9.25
CA ARG A 93 3.63 9.40 10.41
C ARG A 93 2.69 10.56 10.04
N ASP A 94 2.84 11.06 8.83
CA ASP A 94 2.13 12.20 8.27
C ASP A 94 2.14 12.09 6.74
N ASP A 95 1.32 12.90 6.07
CA ASP A 95 1.04 12.78 4.63
C ASP A 95 2.16 13.29 3.71
N ARG A 96 3.31 13.72 4.25
CA ARG A 96 4.40 14.25 3.41
C ARG A 96 4.91 13.22 2.41
N TYR A 97 4.87 11.93 2.78
CA TYR A 97 5.25 10.81 1.91
C TYR A 97 4.51 10.79 0.57
N LEU A 98 3.29 11.36 0.50
CA LEU A 98 2.51 11.44 -0.74
C LEU A 98 3.22 12.23 -1.83
N ASN A 99 4.03 13.22 -1.45
CA ASN A 99 4.75 14.09 -2.37
C ASN A 99 6.25 13.71 -2.48
N GLU A 100 6.67 12.64 -1.82
CA GLU A 100 8.03 12.09 -1.89
C GLU A 100 8.08 10.93 -2.89
N PRO A 101 9.27 10.57 -3.40
CA PRO A 101 9.44 9.42 -4.28
C PRO A 101 8.84 8.12 -3.70
N ALA A 102 8.10 7.40 -4.53
CA ALA A 102 7.35 6.22 -4.14
C ALA A 102 8.22 5.03 -3.67
N LEU A 103 9.51 5.02 -4.00
CA LEU A 103 10.40 3.89 -3.72
C LEU A 103 10.45 3.54 -2.22
N ASP A 104 10.57 4.54 -1.34
CA ASP A 104 10.62 4.30 0.11
C ASP A 104 9.31 3.69 0.62
N THR A 105 8.16 4.21 0.17
CA THR A 105 6.84 3.66 0.50
C THR A 105 6.70 2.21 0.04
N VAL A 106 7.08 1.89 -1.19
CA VAL A 106 6.99 0.52 -1.73
C VAL A 106 7.89 -0.44 -0.94
N LYS A 107 9.11 -0.04 -0.57
CA LYS A 107 10.00 -0.86 0.27
C LYS A 107 9.42 -1.14 1.64
N ARG A 108 8.88 -0.11 2.31
CA ARG A 108 8.24 -0.26 3.63
C ARG A 108 7.07 -1.22 3.57
N MET A 109 6.22 -1.07 2.56
CA MET A 109 5.13 -2.00 2.33
C MET A 109 5.63 -3.43 2.13
N LYS A 110 6.67 -3.64 1.31
CA LYS A 110 7.20 -4.98 1.05
C LYS A 110 7.65 -5.70 2.32
N VAL A 111 8.31 -4.98 3.24
CA VAL A 111 8.70 -5.52 4.57
C VAL A 111 7.50 -5.91 5.44
N CYS A 112 6.35 -5.26 5.27
CA CYS A 112 5.12 -5.59 6.01
C CYS A 112 4.28 -6.70 5.37
N ILE A 113 4.55 -7.02 4.11
CA ILE A 113 3.77 -7.97 3.29
C ILE A 113 4.49 -9.32 3.15
N GLU A 114 5.83 -9.33 3.22
CA GLU A 114 6.67 -10.52 3.34
C GLU A 114 6.64 -11.11 4.77
#